data_AF-A0A847X059-F1
#
_entry.id   AF-A0A847X059-F1
#
_cell.length_a   1.000
_cell.length_b   1.000
_cell.length_c   1.000
_cell.angle_alpha   90.00
_cell.angle_beta   90.00
_cell.angle_gamma   90.00
#
_symmetry.space_group_name_H-M   'P 1'
#
loop_
_entity.id
_entity.type
_entity.pdbx_description
1 polymer ?
#
loop_
_entity_poly.entity_id
_entity_poly.type
_entity_poly.pdbx_seq_one_letter_code
_entity_poly.pdbx_strand_id
1 'polypeptide(L)'
;MPRRLGTRLDLWQQMVGETRFISRWIESAGYQISDPPRIASAGTVWLENAAGPDWLAVGDAAVSFDPLSAHGMTTALWTGNEAAEAVALALTGHGAALDSYAARLRLGVEQYDRERRQIYAREIRFTHHPFWQRRQKPIDHRA
;
A
#
# COMPACT_ATOMS: atom_id res chain seq x y z
N MET A 1 -14.31 11.60 1.63
CA MET A 1 -13.38 12.40 2.43
C MET A 1 -13.77 13.86 2.29
N PRO A 2 -13.82 14.66 3.36
CA PRO A 2 -14.08 16.09 3.26
C PRO A 2 -13.05 16.76 2.35
N ARG A 3 -13.50 17.66 1.47
CA ARG A 3 -12.59 18.44 0.61
C ARG A 3 -11.71 19.34 1.49
N ARG A 4 -10.48 19.61 1.04
CA ARG A 4 -9.52 20.53 1.70
C ARG A 4 -9.01 20.09 3.06
N LEU A 5 -9.20 18.83 3.46
CA LEU A 5 -8.67 18.33 4.73
C LEU A 5 -7.16 18.56 4.86
N GLY A 6 -6.39 18.36 3.79
CA GLY A 6 -4.93 18.58 3.78
C GLY A 6 -4.47 20.04 3.82
N THR A 7 -5.40 21.01 3.85
CA THR A 7 -5.07 22.45 3.95
C THR A 7 -5.84 23.17 5.05
N ARG A 8 -6.81 22.51 5.70
CA ARG A 8 -7.68 23.08 6.74
C ARG A 8 -7.37 22.45 8.09
N LEU A 9 -6.55 23.14 8.88
CA LEU A 9 -6.16 22.71 10.23
C LEU A 9 -7.37 22.62 11.16
N ASP A 10 -8.24 23.62 11.14
CA ASP A 10 -9.46 23.70 11.95
C ASP A 10 -10.40 22.52 11.70
N LEU A 11 -10.61 22.16 10.42
CA LEU A 11 -11.42 21.00 10.04
C LEU A 11 -10.79 19.70 10.55
N TRP A 12 -9.46 19.58 10.46
CA TRP A 12 -8.76 18.40 10.97
C TRP A 12 -8.87 18.27 12.49
N GLN A 13 -8.66 19.36 13.22
CA GLN A 13 -8.82 19.42 14.68
C GLN A 13 -10.24 19.04 15.10
N GLN A 14 -11.25 19.59 14.41
CA GLN A 14 -12.66 19.23 14.66
C GLN A 14 -12.90 17.73 14.45
N MET A 15 -12.49 17.17 13.30
CA MET A 15 -12.68 15.75 13.00
C MET A 15 -12.00 14.84 14.03
N VAL A 16 -10.80 15.20 14.48
CA VAL A 16 -10.09 14.46 15.53
C VAL A 16 -10.84 14.53 16.86
N GLY A 17 -11.33 15.71 17.24
CA GLY A 17 -12.12 15.93 18.46
C GLY A 17 -13.44 15.16 18.47
N GLU A 18 -14.07 14.98 17.31
CA GLU A 18 -15.32 14.21 17.16
C GLU A 18 -15.12 12.68 17.21
N THR A 19 -13.87 12.20 17.23
CA THR A 19 -13.63 10.75 17.32
C THR A 19 -14.04 10.20 18.68
N ARG A 20 -14.76 9.07 18.69
CA ARG A 20 -15.23 8.44 19.92
C ARG A 20 -14.12 7.82 20.78
N PHE A 21 -13.07 7.28 20.15
CA PHE A 21 -12.07 6.47 20.84
C PHE A 21 -10.66 7.09 20.89
N ILE A 22 -10.32 7.96 19.93
CA ILE A 22 -8.95 8.45 19.71
C ILE A 22 -8.72 9.82 20.37
N SER A 23 -9.73 10.70 20.36
CA SER A 23 -9.66 12.07 20.90
C SER A 23 -9.07 12.10 22.31
N ARG A 24 -9.59 11.27 23.22
CA ARG A 24 -9.10 11.15 24.61
C ARG A 24 -7.61 10.79 24.72
N TRP A 25 -7.08 9.99 23.77
CA TRP A 25 -5.69 9.55 23.80
C TRP A 25 -4.76 10.64 23.29
N ILE A 26 -5.18 11.37 22.25
CA ILE A 26 -4.46 12.55 21.74
C ILE A 26 -4.37 13.61 22.84
N GLU A 27 -5.48 13.88 23.53
CA GLU A 27 -5.51 14.79 24.67
C GLU A 27 -4.60 14.32 25.81
N SER A 28 -4.72 13.06 26.25
CA SER A 28 -3.90 12.54 27.35
C SER A 28 -2.40 12.50 27.04
N ALA A 29 -2.03 12.38 25.77
CA ALA A 29 -0.64 12.43 25.32
C ALA A 29 -0.09 13.87 25.24
N GLY A 30 -0.93 14.90 25.44
CA GLY A 30 -0.57 16.30 25.26
C GLY A 30 -0.23 16.66 23.81
N TYR A 31 -0.64 15.84 22.84
CA TYR A 31 -0.27 16.03 21.45
C TYR A 31 -1.04 17.21 20.83
N GLN A 32 -0.31 18.22 20.37
CA GLN A 32 -0.87 19.41 19.74
C GLN A 32 -0.90 19.25 18.23
N ILE A 33 -2.08 19.36 17.63
CA ILE A 33 -2.24 19.34 16.18
C ILE A 33 -1.97 20.75 15.66
N SER A 34 -0.75 21.00 15.20
CA SER A 34 -0.29 22.30 14.69
C SER A 34 -0.47 22.48 13.19
N ASP A 35 -0.58 21.39 12.44
CA ASP A 35 -0.56 21.40 10.98
C ASP A 35 -1.67 20.52 10.38
N PRO A 36 -2.20 20.88 9.19
CA PRO A 36 -3.08 19.99 8.44
C PRO A 36 -2.40 18.63 8.15
N PRO A 37 -3.17 17.54 8.05
CA PRO A 37 -2.61 16.24 7.77
C PRO A 37 -2.07 16.19 6.34
N ARG A 38 -0.94 15.51 6.15
CA ARG A 38 -0.47 15.16 4.82
C ARG A 38 -1.32 14.02 4.27
N ILE A 39 -1.86 14.21 3.07
CA ILE A 39 -2.66 13.19 2.39
C ILE A 39 -1.79 12.51 1.35
N ALA A 40 -1.70 11.19 1.44
CA ALA A 40 -1.02 10.34 0.48
C ALA A 40 -1.98 9.26 -0.03
N SER A 41 -1.68 8.70 -1.21
CA SER A 41 -2.39 7.54 -1.71
C SER A 41 -2.12 6.33 -0.81
N ALA A 42 -3.17 5.61 -0.43
CA ALA A 42 -3.09 4.30 0.22
C ALA A 42 -3.44 3.18 -0.78
N GLY A 43 -3.35 3.46 -2.08
CA GLY A 43 -3.67 2.51 -3.13
C GLY A 43 -2.53 1.52 -3.36
N THR A 44 -2.90 0.28 -3.68
CA THR A 44 -1.94 -0.70 -4.18
C THR A 44 -1.50 -0.33 -5.59
N VAL A 45 -0.18 -0.23 -5.80
CA VAL A 45 0.46 0.06 -7.09
C VAL A 45 1.69 -0.83 -7.27
N TRP A 46 2.03 -1.20 -8.50
CA TRP A 46 3.22 -1.98 -8.82
C TRP A 46 3.69 -1.66 -10.24
N LEU A 47 4.97 -1.93 -10.52
CA LEU A 47 5.49 -1.91 -11.88
C LEU A 47 5.06 -3.17 -12.63
N GLU A 48 4.57 -3.00 -13.86
CA GLU A 48 4.27 -4.13 -14.76
C GLU A 48 5.51 -4.98 -15.02
N ASN A 49 6.65 -4.32 -15.24
CA ASN A 49 7.98 -4.94 -15.29
C ASN A 49 8.83 -4.35 -14.17
N ALA A 50 9.20 -5.16 -13.18
CA ALA A 50 10.03 -4.72 -12.06
C ALA A 50 11.54 -4.94 -12.29
N ALA A 51 11.92 -5.39 -13.49
CA ALA A 51 13.30 -5.50 -13.92
C ALA A 51 13.39 -5.34 -15.45
N GLY A 52 14.60 -5.03 -15.91
CA GLY A 52 14.96 -4.96 -17.32
C GLY A 52 16.48 -4.98 -17.49
N PRO A 53 17.00 -4.60 -18.67
CA PRO A 53 18.44 -4.61 -18.92
C PRO A 53 19.20 -3.73 -17.91
N ASP A 54 20.05 -4.36 -17.10
CA ASP A 54 20.90 -3.71 -16.08
C ASP A 54 20.16 -2.93 -14.98
N TRP A 55 18.86 -3.22 -14.76
CA TRP A 55 18.12 -2.60 -13.66
C TRP A 55 17.04 -3.53 -13.08
N LEU A 56 16.73 -3.31 -11.80
CA LEU A 56 15.55 -3.84 -11.13
C LEU A 56 15.06 -2.82 -10.09
N ALA A 57 13.78 -2.89 -9.74
CA ALA A 57 13.19 -2.09 -8.67
C ALA A 57 13.03 -2.92 -7.39
N VAL A 58 13.16 -2.28 -6.22
CA VAL A 58 12.92 -2.89 -4.89
C VAL A 58 12.04 -2.00 -4.02
N GLY A 59 11.46 -2.58 -2.96
CA GLY A 59 10.58 -1.87 -2.03
C GLY A 59 9.43 -1.15 -2.73
N ASP A 60 9.10 0.04 -2.25
CA ASP A 60 8.01 0.86 -2.80
C ASP A 60 8.24 1.27 -4.28
N ALA A 61 9.48 1.23 -4.78
CA ALA A 61 9.75 1.46 -6.19
C ALA A 61 9.28 0.29 -7.07
N ALA A 62 9.23 -0.93 -6.53
CA ALA A 62 8.74 -2.11 -7.24
C ALA A 62 7.23 -2.29 -7.04
N VAL A 63 6.78 -2.18 -5.79
CA VAL A 63 5.39 -2.36 -5.38
C VAL A 63 5.13 -1.64 -4.07
N SER A 64 3.98 -0.97 -3.99
CA SER A 64 3.45 -0.44 -2.74
C SER A 64 2.06 -1.00 -2.51
N PHE A 65 1.87 -1.70 -1.39
CA PHE A 65 0.62 -2.37 -1.05
C PHE A 65 -0.34 -1.45 -0.28
N ASP A 66 -1.63 -1.75 -0.33
CA ASP A 66 -2.60 -1.10 0.56
C ASP A 66 -2.21 -1.44 2.02
N PRO A 67 -2.13 -0.43 2.92
CA PRO A 67 -1.58 -0.60 4.26
C PRO A 67 -2.46 -1.48 5.17
N LEU A 68 -3.65 -1.90 4.73
CA LEU A 68 -4.58 -2.75 5.47
C LEU A 68 -3.93 -3.96 6.15
N SER A 69 -2.89 -4.54 5.54
CA SER A 69 -2.21 -5.73 6.03
C SER A 69 -0.76 -5.51 6.47
N ALA A 70 -0.30 -4.25 6.59
CA ALA A 70 1.03 -3.90 7.09
C ALA A 70 2.23 -4.56 6.36
N HIS A 71 2.11 -4.87 5.06
CA HIS A 71 3.16 -5.58 4.30
C HIS A 71 4.31 -4.70 3.80
N GLY A 72 4.28 -3.36 3.97
CA GLY A 72 5.28 -2.47 3.36
C GLY A 72 6.73 -2.82 3.74
N MET A 73 7.00 -3.00 5.03
CA MET A 73 8.35 -3.33 5.51
C MET A 73 8.77 -4.75 5.11
N THR A 74 7.87 -5.72 5.20
CA THR A 74 8.19 -7.12 4.84
C THR A 74 8.45 -7.25 3.34
N THR A 75 7.69 -6.57 2.50
CA THR A 75 7.92 -6.52 1.05
C THR A 75 9.24 -5.81 0.72
N ALA A 76 9.58 -4.71 1.39
CA ALA A 76 10.85 -4.03 1.18
C ALA A 76 12.06 -4.93 1.51
N LEU A 77 12.01 -5.65 2.63
CA LEU A 77 13.06 -6.59 3.02
C LEU A 77 13.14 -7.78 2.05
N TRP A 78 12.00 -8.37 1.71
CA TRP A 78 11.95 -9.49 0.78
C TRP A 78 12.49 -9.10 -0.60
N THR A 79 11.98 -8.03 -1.20
CA THR A 79 12.48 -7.54 -2.49
C THR A 79 13.97 -7.19 -2.45
N GLY A 80 14.47 -6.61 -1.36
CA GLY A 80 15.89 -6.34 -1.19
C GLY A 80 16.76 -7.61 -1.22
N ASN A 81 16.35 -8.67 -0.51
CA ASN A 81 17.07 -9.94 -0.52
C ASN A 81 17.04 -10.59 -1.91
N GLU A 82 15.86 -10.68 -2.50
CA GLU A 82 15.66 -11.35 -3.79
C GLU A 82 16.35 -10.64 -4.95
N ALA A 83 16.37 -9.31 -4.90
CA ALA A 83 17.13 -8.49 -5.83
C ALA A 83 18.63 -8.74 -5.72
N ALA A 84 19.17 -8.81 -4.51
CA ALA A 84 20.60 -9.04 -4.29
C ALA A 84 21.05 -10.39 -4.88
N GLU A 85 20.27 -11.44 -4.66
CA GLU A 85 20.50 -12.76 -5.26
C GLU A 85 20.44 -12.71 -6.79
N ALA A 86 19.41 -12.05 -7.35
CA ALA A 86 19.25 -11.91 -8.79
C ALA A 86 20.41 -11.14 -9.44
N VAL A 87 20.88 -10.05 -8.82
CA VAL A 87 22.04 -9.28 -9.31
C VAL A 87 23.31 -10.13 -9.25
N ALA A 88 23.56 -10.86 -8.15
CA ALA A 88 24.73 -11.73 -8.04
C ALA A 88 24.77 -12.81 -9.14
N LEU A 89 23.62 -13.41 -9.44
CA LEU A 89 23.47 -14.37 -10.53
C LEU A 89 23.67 -13.73 -11.91
N ALA A 90 23.08 -12.55 -12.14
CA ALA A 90 23.24 -11.83 -13.41
C ALA A 90 24.71 -11.47 -13.69
N LEU A 91 25.44 -10.99 -12.67
CA LEU A 91 26.87 -10.66 -12.77
C LEU A 91 27.77 -11.87 -13.06
N THR A 92 27.30 -13.08 -12.76
CA THR A 92 28.01 -14.34 -13.07
C THR A 92 27.56 -14.98 -14.39
N GLY A 93 26.77 -14.26 -15.19
CA GLY A 93 26.37 -14.66 -16.54
C GLY A 93 24.99 -15.33 -16.64
N HIS A 94 24.20 -15.36 -15.56
CA HIS A 94 22.83 -15.89 -15.59
C HIS A 94 21.85 -14.83 -16.10
N GLY A 95 21.75 -14.68 -17.43
CA GLY A 95 20.97 -13.61 -18.07
C GLY A 95 19.47 -13.57 -17.71
N ALA A 96 18.88 -14.67 -17.23
CA ALA A 96 17.47 -14.74 -16.86
C ALA A 96 17.20 -14.42 -15.36
N ALA A 97 18.23 -14.07 -14.58
CA ALA A 97 18.09 -13.91 -13.13
C ALA A 97 17.18 -12.72 -12.75
N LEU A 98 17.31 -11.59 -13.45
CA LEU A 98 16.50 -10.41 -13.20
C LEU A 98 15.02 -10.63 -13.61
N ASP A 99 14.79 -11.30 -14.73
CA ASP A 99 13.43 -11.68 -15.16
C ASP A 99 12.78 -12.65 -14.17
N SER A 100 13.56 -13.57 -13.62
CA SER A 100 13.09 -14.50 -12.58
C SER A 100 12.70 -13.79 -11.29
N TYR A 101 13.42 -12.73 -10.90
CA TYR A 101 13.02 -11.85 -9.80
C TYR A 101 11.69 -11.16 -10.10
N ALA A 102 11.56 -10.51 -11.26
CA ALA A 102 10.35 -9.79 -11.65
C ALA A 102 9.12 -10.72 -11.71
N ALA A 103 9.28 -11.95 -12.23
CA ALA A 103 8.22 -12.95 -12.27
C ALA A 103 7.73 -13.35 -10.87
N ARG A 104 8.65 -13.53 -9.91
CA ARG A 104 8.29 -13.89 -8.53
C ARG A 104 7.59 -12.74 -7.80
N LEU A 105 8.05 -11.51 -8.01
CA LEU A 105 7.35 -10.34 -7.49
C LEU A 105 5.92 -10.27 -8.03
N ARG A 106 5.71 -10.49 -9.33
CA ARG A 106 4.37 -10.49 -9.94
C ARG A 106 3.44 -11.53 -9.31
N LEU A 107 3.93 -12.75 -9.07
CA LEU A 107 3.16 -13.78 -8.38
C LEU A 107 2.76 -13.35 -6.96
N GLY A 108 3.68 -12.71 -6.22
CA GLY A 108 3.40 -12.15 -4.91
C GLY A 108 2.33 -11.06 -4.93
N VAL A 109 2.38 -10.16 -5.91
CA VAL A 109 1.36 -9.11 -6.13
C VAL A 109 -0.02 -9.71 -6.39
N GLU A 110 -0.10 -10.71 -7.27
CA GLU A 110 -1.36 -11.38 -7.60
C GLU A 110 -1.97 -12.08 -6.38
N GLN A 111 -1.13 -12.71 -5.55
CA GLN A 111 -1.56 -13.31 -4.30
C GLN A 111 -2.08 -12.26 -3.32
N TYR A 112 -1.29 -11.21 -3.09
CA TYR A 112 -1.68 -10.10 -2.22
C TYR A 112 -3.03 -9.50 -2.65
N ASP A 113 -3.25 -9.27 -3.95
CA ASP A 113 -4.49 -8.67 -4.42
C ASP A 113 -5.72 -9.54 -4.13
N ARG A 114 -5.59 -10.88 -4.24
CA ARG A 114 -6.65 -11.82 -3.84
C ARG A 114 -6.94 -11.75 -2.35
N GLU A 115 -5.90 -11.76 -1.52
CA GLU A 115 -6.03 -11.70 -0.05
C GLU A 115 -6.65 -10.38 0.40
N ARG A 116 -6.19 -9.25 -0.17
CA ARG A 116 -6.74 -7.92 0.08
C ARG A 116 -8.24 -7.88 -0.21
N ARG A 117 -8.68 -8.43 -1.35
CA ARG A 117 -10.10 -8.51 -1.71
C ARG A 117 -10.89 -9.33 -0.71
N GLN A 118 -10.37 -10.46 -0.26
CA GLN A 118 -11.01 -11.29 0.76
C GLN A 118 -11.15 -10.55 2.10
N ILE A 119 -10.12 -9.79 2.53
CA ILE A 119 -10.19 -9.01 3.77
C ILE A 119 -11.29 -7.95 3.66
N TYR A 120 -11.31 -7.18 2.57
CA TYR A 120 -12.34 -6.15 2.37
C TYR A 120 -13.76 -6.72 2.27
N ALA A 121 -13.93 -7.91 1.70
CA ALA A 121 -15.23 -8.58 1.58
C ALA A 121 -15.81 -9.05 2.93
N ARG A 122 -14.99 -9.20 3.98
CA ARG A 122 -15.44 -9.63 5.31
C ARG A 122 -16.19 -8.53 6.08
N GLU A 123 -15.97 -7.27 5.75
CA GLU A 123 -16.65 -6.16 6.42
C GLU A 123 -18.08 -6.00 5.90
N ILE A 124 -19.08 -6.08 6.78
CA ILE A 124 -20.50 -5.95 6.42
C ILE A 124 -21.21 -4.78 7.11
N ARG A 125 -20.60 -4.16 8.14
CA ARG A 125 -21.21 -3.08 8.93
C ARG A 125 -21.37 -1.79 8.15
N PHE A 126 -20.57 -1.60 7.10
CA PHE A 126 -20.45 -0.34 6.37
C PHE A 126 -20.80 -0.45 4.88
N THR A 127 -21.62 -1.44 4.49
CA THR A 127 -22.01 -1.73 3.09
C THR A 127 -22.68 -0.55 2.37
N HIS A 128 -23.28 0.40 3.09
CA HIS A 128 -23.89 1.60 2.50
C HIS A 128 -22.87 2.73 2.24
N HIS A 129 -21.64 2.62 2.73
CA HIS A 129 -20.63 3.65 2.53
C HIS A 129 -19.87 3.46 1.20
N PRO A 130 -19.69 4.52 0.39
CA PRO A 130 -19.06 4.41 -0.93
C PRO A 130 -17.65 3.81 -0.94
N PHE A 131 -16.88 3.98 0.14
CA PHE A 131 -15.54 3.39 0.28
C PHE A 131 -15.58 1.85 0.22
N TRP A 132 -16.50 1.24 0.98
CA TRP A 132 -16.66 -0.21 1.10
C TRP A 132 -17.33 -0.81 -0.13
N GLN A 133 -18.35 -0.14 -0.68
CA GLN A 133 -19.01 -0.59 -1.91
C GLN A 133 -18.03 -0.77 -3.08
N ARG A 134 -17.05 0.13 -3.24
CA ARG A 134 -16.03 0.01 -4.29
C ARG A 134 -15.08 -1.17 -4.10
N ARG A 135 -14.89 -1.63 -2.86
CA ARG A 135 -13.92 -2.68 -2.49
C ARG A 135 -14.54 -4.06 -2.29
N GLN A 136 -15.88 -4.14 -2.26
CA GLN A 136 -16.65 -5.39 -2.20
C GLN A 136 -17.09 -5.87 -3.59
N LYS A 137 -17.09 -4.99 -4.59
CA LYS A 137 -17.44 -5.36 -5.97
C LYS A 137 -16.25 -6.02 -6.66
N PRO A 138 -16.46 -7.09 -7.45
CA PRO A 138 -15.46 -7.58 -8.39
C PRO A 138 -15.04 -6.45 -9.34
N ILE A 139 -13.74 -6.27 -9.56
CA ILE A 139 -13.25 -5.38 -10.62
C ILE A 139 -13.41 -6.15 -11.93
N ASP A 140 -14.18 -5.62 -12.87
CA ASP A 140 -14.23 -6.15 -14.22
C ASP A 140 -12.96 -5.73 -14.95
N HIS A 141 -12.12 -6.70 -15.32
CA HIS A 141 -10.86 -6.45 -16.04
C HIS A 141 -11.06 -6.31 -17.55
N ARG A 142 -12.31 -6.11 -18.02
CA ARG A 142 -12.65 -5.85 -19.42
C ARG A 142 -13.15 -4.41 -19.58
N ALA A 143 -12.22 -3.47 -19.76
CA ALA A 143 -12.49 -2.15 -20.35
C ALA A 143 -11.21 -1.63 -21.02
#